data_AF-A0A3D5PIS1-F1
#
_entry.id   AF-A0A3D5PIS1-F1
#
_cell.length_a   1.000
_cell.length_b   1.000
_cell.length_c   1.000
_cell.angle_alpha   90.00
_cell.angle_beta   90.00
_cell.angle_gamma   90.00
#
_symmetry.space_group_name_H-M   'P 1'
#
loop_
_entity.id
_entity.type
_entity.pdbx_description
1 polymer ?
#
loop_
_entity_poly.entity_id
_entity_poly.type
_entity_poly.pdbx_seq_one_letter_code
_entity_poly.pdbx_strand_id
1 'polypeptide(L)' 'VDGFYWLAGQGGYGIQTAPALSEFAATQIMGLPLPEHLLAQEINVSDMAVGRL' A
#
# COMPACT_ATOMS: atom_id res chain seq x y z
N VAL A 1 7.52 -7.42 15.24
CA VAL A 1 8.81 -7.98 14.77
C VAL A 1 9.41 -6.92 13.86
N ASP A 2 10.70 -6.61 14.02
CA ASP A 2 11.34 -5.64 13.15
C ASP A 2 11.32 -6.11 11.69
N GLY A 3 11.10 -5.20 10.75
CA GLY A 3 10.93 -5.52 9.32
C GLY A 3 9.64 -6.26 8.92
N PHE A 4 8.67 -6.44 9.83
CA PHE A 4 7.36 -7.03 9.49
C PHE A 4 6.45 -6.00 8.80
N TYR A 5 5.81 -6.37 7.69
CA TYR A 5 4.90 -5.51 6.92
C TYR A 5 3.51 -6.15 6.74
N TRP A 6 2.45 -5.40 7.03
CA TRP A 6 1.07 -5.83 6.78
C TRP A 6 0.63 -5.46 5.36
N LEU A 7 0.37 -6.47 4.54
CA LEU A 7 -0.36 -6.33 3.28
C LEU A 7 -1.64 -7.16 3.36
N ALA A 8 -2.64 -6.64 4.06
CA ALA A 8 -3.86 -7.35 4.40
C ALA A 8 -5.08 -6.42 4.27
N GLY A 9 -6.28 -6.98 4.43
CA GLY A 9 -7.54 -6.22 4.40
C GLY A 9 -8.12 -6.04 3.00
N GLN A 10 -7.69 -6.84 2.03
CA GLN A 10 -8.13 -6.75 0.63
C GLN A 10 -9.61 -7.16 0.41
N GLY A 11 -10.22 -7.90 1.35
CA GLY A 11 -11.57 -8.43 1.20
C GLY A 11 -11.77 -9.15 -0.14
N GLY A 12 -12.90 -8.89 -0.80
CA GLY A 12 -13.23 -9.44 -2.12
C GLY A 12 -12.56 -8.76 -3.32
N TYR A 13 -11.68 -7.77 -3.09
CA TYR A 13 -11.12 -6.92 -4.15
C TYR A 13 -9.65 -7.21 -4.49
N GLY A 14 -9.05 -8.21 -3.84
CA GLY A 14 -7.61 -8.47 -3.95
C GLY A 14 -7.09 -8.66 -5.37
N ILE A 15 -7.87 -9.28 -6.27
CA ILE A 15 -7.45 -9.49 -7.67
C ILE A 15 -7.37 -8.16 -8.43
N GLN A 16 -8.43 -7.35 -8.36
CA GLN A 16 -8.49 -6.07 -9.08
C GLN A 16 -7.55 -5.01 -8.49
N THR A 17 -7.29 -5.06 -7.18
CA THR A 17 -6.36 -4.11 -6.53
C THR A 17 -4.91 -4.58 -6.55
N ALA A 18 -4.62 -5.82 -6.93
CA ALA A 18 -3.27 -6.39 -6.86
C ALA A 18 -2.19 -5.52 -7.51
N PRO A 19 -2.38 -4.94 -8.71
CA PRO A 19 -1.33 -4.12 -9.34
C PRO A 19 -0.95 -2.90 -8.50
N ALA A 20 -1.91 -2.04 -8.17
CA ALA A 20 -1.65 -0.82 -7.39
C ALA A 20 -1.22 -1.13 -5.95
N LEU A 21 -1.82 -2.13 -5.31
CA LEU A 21 -1.55 -2.47 -3.91
C LEU A 21 -0.16 -3.09 -3.74
N SER A 22 0.30 -3.92 -4.68
CA SER A 22 1.65 -4.49 -4.64
C SER A 22 2.73 -3.44 -4.90
N GLU A 23 2.51 -2.51 -5.83
CA GLU A 23 3.43 -1.40 -6.11
C GLU A 23 3.53 -0.44 -4.91
N PHE A 24 2.38 -0.09 -4.31
CA PHE A 24 2.35 0.67 -3.06
C PHE A 24 3.14 -0.03 -1.94
N ALA A 25 2.91 -1.31 -1.70
CA ALA A 25 3.62 -2.05 -0.66
C ALA A 25 5.13 -2.12 -0.93
N ALA A 26 5.53 -2.37 -2.19
CA ALA A 26 6.93 -2.45 -2.57
C ALA A 26 7.67 -1.13 -2.33
N THR A 27 7.09 0.01 -2.72
CA THR A 27 7.69 1.34 -2.47
C THR A 27 7.83 1.64 -0.99
N GLN A 28 6.82 1.31 -0.18
CA GLN A 28 6.88 1.47 1.28
C GLN A 28 7.94 0.60 1.94
N ILE A 29 8.05 -0.68 1.52
CA ILE A 29 9.05 -1.61 2.04
C ILE A 29 10.47 -1.16 1.67
N MET A 30 10.66 -0.61 0.46
CA MET A 30 11.95 -0.13 -0.03
C MET A 30 12.31 1.29 0.46
N GLY A 31 11.39 2.01 1.10
CA GLY A 31 11.60 3.41 1.50
C GLY A 31 11.69 4.38 0.30
N LEU A 32 10.97 4.08 -0.78
CA LEU A 32 10.92 4.89 -2.00
C LEU A 32 9.70 5.80 -2.01
N PRO A 33 9.74 6.92 -2.75
CA PRO A 33 8.56 7.75 -2.98
C PRO A 33 7.47 6.97 -3.72
N LEU A 34 6.20 7.32 -3.47
CA LEU A 34 5.08 6.75 -4.21
C LEU A 34 5.14 7.14 -5.69
N PRO A 35 4.79 6.24 -6.62
CA PRO A 35 4.63 6.54 -8.03
C PRO A 35 3.59 7.65 -8.25
N GLU A 36 3.85 8.52 -9.22
CA GLU A 36 2.98 9.67 -9.55
C GLU A 36 1.54 9.24 -9.85
N HIS A 37 1.34 8.10 -10.52
CA HIS A 37 -0.01 7.62 -10.85
C HIS A 37 -0.81 7.21 -9.60
N LEU A 38 -0.17 6.71 -8.55
CA LEU A 38 -0.84 6.42 -7.28
C LEU A 38 -1.18 7.72 -6.53
N LEU A 39 -0.28 8.70 -6.55
CA LEU A 39 -0.52 10.04 -5.99
C LEU A 39 -1.67 10.75 -6.71
N ALA A 40 -1.78 10.60 -8.02
CA ALA A 40 -2.88 11.14 -8.83
C ALA A 40 -4.25 10.50 -8.50
N GLN A 41 -4.26 9.31 -7.90
CA GLN A 41 -5.47 8.69 -7.34
C GLN A 41 -5.70 9.07 -5.87
N GLU A 42 -4.97 10.07 -5.36
CA GLU A 42 -5.06 10.55 -3.97
C GLU A 42 -4.76 9.48 -2.91
N ILE A 43 -3.94 8.47 -3.26
CA ILE A 43 -3.53 7.43 -2.32
C ILE A 43 -2.54 8.00 -1.30
N ASN A 44 -2.90 7.95 -0.01
CA ASN A 44 -2.05 8.36 1.10
C ASN A 44 -1.60 7.16 1.96
N VAL A 45 -0.36 7.25 2.46
CA VAL A 45 0.22 6.21 3.33
C VAL A 45 -0.56 6.05 4.64
N SER A 46 -1.02 7.15 5.24
CA SER A 46 -1.80 7.14 6.48
C SER A 46 -3.08 6.32 6.37
N ASP A 47 -3.73 6.39 5.21
CA ASP A 47 -5.02 5.74 4.95
C ASP A 47 -4.85 4.25 4.65
N MET A 48 -3.62 3.81 4.38
CA MET A 48 -3.24 2.44 4.08
C MET A 48 -2.50 1.75 5.23
N ALA A 49 -1.91 2.52 6.14
CA ALA A 49 -1.18 2.00 7.30
C ALA A 49 -2.09 1.37 8.36
N VAL A 50 -1.63 0.29 9.00
CA VAL A 50 -2.36 -0.42 10.07
C VAL A 50 -2.62 0.46 11.30
N GLY A 51 -1.80 1.49 11.53
CA GLY A 51 -1.94 2.41 12.66
C GLY A 51 -3.20 3.30 12.63
N ARG A 52 -4.02 3.18 11.59
CA ARG A 52 -5.34 3.84 11.51
C ARG A 52 -6.48 3.04 12.16
N LEU A 53 -6.22 1.78 12.56
CA LEU A 53 -7.15 0.91 13.27
C LEU A 53 -6.96 1.05 14.78
#